data_AF-A0AAX3EZB4-F1
#
_entry.id   AF-A0AAX3EZB4-F1
#
_cell.length_a   1.000
_cell.length_b   1.000
_cell.length_c   1.000
_cell.angle_alpha   90.00
_cell.angle_beta   90.00
_cell.angle_gamma   90.00
#
_symmetry.space_group_name_H-M   'P 1'
#
loop_
_entity.id
_entity.type
_entity.pdbx_description
1 polymer ?
#
loop_
_entity_poly.entity_id
_entity_poly.type
_entity_poly.pdbx_seq_one_letter_code
_entity_poly.pdbx_strand_id
1 'polypeptide(L)'
;MFQKHWFVKFLKFFRIIDIEKKPISEREYYSILIKVKFDVYFLGLLYWVLNIMSVVSVFVLSVLATIFLAGTVKYNNGENPFTSYLNENRSSNYILLTAFINTIITFVSGTLSFFVINAKYVNSKDQYQKLELEKMLFDSNIDVYKNKDQKEKEYILYKRSIQIINYNRYRKDTLISMVKVDKKPEVKTKESKTNDSEK
;
A
#
# COMPACT_ATOMS: atom_id res chain seq x y z
N MET A 1 4.62 16.38 -32.75
CA MET A 1 3.16 16.58 -32.59
C MET A 1 2.46 15.45 -31.81
N PHE A 2 2.96 14.21 -31.81
CA PHE A 2 2.34 13.05 -31.14
C PHE A 2 2.36 13.06 -29.59
N GLN A 3 3.40 13.65 -28.95
CA GLN A 3 3.51 13.65 -27.48
C GLN A 3 2.38 14.42 -26.76
N LYS A 4 1.93 15.55 -27.34
CA LYS A 4 0.82 16.33 -26.77
C LYS A 4 -0.50 15.56 -26.79
N HIS A 5 -0.73 14.71 -27.78
CA HIS A 5 -2.02 14.03 -27.93
C HIS A 5 -2.19 12.88 -26.91
N TRP A 6 -1.12 12.11 -26.64
CA TRP A 6 -1.15 11.09 -25.59
C TRP A 6 -1.25 11.72 -24.20
N PHE A 7 -0.51 12.81 -23.94
CA PHE A 7 -0.60 13.53 -22.66
C PHE A 7 -2.00 14.12 -22.43
N VAL A 8 -2.63 14.72 -23.45
CA VAL A 8 -4.01 15.21 -23.33
C VAL A 8 -5.00 14.06 -23.18
N LYS A 9 -4.81 12.91 -23.85
CA LYS A 9 -5.63 11.72 -23.62
C LYS A 9 -5.43 11.14 -22.21
N PHE A 10 -4.21 11.16 -21.69
CA PHE A 10 -3.89 10.77 -20.32
C PHE A 10 -4.58 11.70 -19.32
N LEU A 11 -4.49 13.02 -19.50
CA LEU A 11 -5.20 14.00 -18.69
C LEU A 11 -6.73 13.85 -18.79
N LYS A 12 -7.27 13.56 -19.98
CA LYS A 12 -8.71 13.28 -20.18
C LYS A 12 -9.15 11.95 -19.59
N PHE A 13 -8.30 10.92 -19.63
CA PHE A 13 -8.54 9.63 -18.98
C PHE A 13 -8.69 9.80 -17.46
N PHE A 14 -7.91 10.73 -16.88
CA PHE A 14 -8.07 11.18 -15.49
C PHE A 14 -9.11 12.30 -15.30
N ARG A 15 -9.85 12.72 -16.34
CA ARG A 15 -10.84 13.82 -16.34
C ARG A 15 -10.31 15.16 -15.79
N ILE A 16 -9.00 15.40 -15.83
CA ILE A 16 -8.36 16.59 -15.23
C ILE A 16 -8.83 17.90 -15.89
N ILE A 17 -9.11 17.88 -17.19
CA ILE A 17 -9.49 19.07 -17.97
C ILE A 17 -10.91 19.56 -17.62
N ASP A 18 -11.81 18.67 -17.20
CA ASP A 18 -13.21 19.05 -16.87
C ASP A 18 -13.35 19.65 -15.46
N ILE A 19 -12.30 19.56 -14.63
CA ILE A 19 -12.29 20.09 -13.25
C ILE A 19 -12.21 21.61 -13.24
N GLU A 20 -11.54 22.22 -14.21
CA GLU A 20 -11.24 23.65 -14.25
C GLU A 20 -12.46 24.56 -14.44
N LYS A 21 -13.66 23.98 -14.70
CA LYS A 21 -14.91 24.73 -14.88
C LYS A 21 -15.87 24.65 -13.68
N LYS A 22 -15.55 23.87 -12.65
CA LYS A 22 -16.44 23.61 -11.50
C LYS A 22 -16.24 24.61 -10.35
N PRO A 23 -17.19 24.77 -9.41
CA PRO A 23 -16.97 25.56 -8.20
C PRO A 23 -15.81 24.99 -7.37
N ILE A 24 -15.09 25.85 -6.62
CA ILE A 24 -13.80 25.55 -5.97
C ILE A 24 -13.87 24.29 -5.08
N SER A 25 -14.93 24.18 -4.28
CA SER A 25 -15.27 23.06 -3.41
C SER A 25 -15.44 21.73 -4.16
N GLU A 26 -16.11 21.75 -5.31
CA GLU A 26 -16.21 20.58 -6.18
C GLU A 26 -14.87 20.24 -6.84
N ARG A 27 -14.05 21.24 -7.20
CA ARG A 27 -12.70 20.96 -7.76
C ARG A 27 -11.84 20.18 -6.79
N GLU A 28 -11.84 20.61 -5.53
CA GLU A 28 -11.15 19.93 -4.43
C GLU A 28 -11.59 18.46 -4.33
N TYR A 29 -12.91 18.21 -4.36
CA TYR A 29 -13.47 16.86 -4.39
C TYR A 29 -12.96 16.03 -5.58
N TYR A 30 -13.01 16.57 -6.80
CA TYR A 30 -12.53 15.84 -7.99
C TYR A 30 -11.02 15.58 -7.93
N SER A 31 -10.24 16.51 -7.39
CA SER A 31 -8.80 16.31 -7.20
C SER A 31 -8.50 15.14 -6.26
N ILE A 32 -9.28 15.02 -5.18
CA ILE A 32 -9.24 13.92 -4.23
C ILE A 32 -9.61 12.61 -4.94
N LEU A 33 -10.74 12.59 -5.64
CA LEU A 33 -11.24 11.39 -6.30
C LEU A 33 -10.26 10.85 -7.34
N ILE A 34 -9.61 11.74 -8.10
CA ILE A 34 -8.59 11.37 -9.09
C ILE A 34 -7.34 10.79 -8.43
N LYS A 35 -6.89 11.36 -7.31
CA LYS A 35 -5.76 10.81 -6.54
C LYS A 35 -6.07 9.41 -6.05
N VAL A 36 -7.22 9.20 -5.40
CA VAL A 36 -7.60 7.86 -4.90
C VAL A 36 -7.78 6.88 -6.07
N LYS A 37 -8.39 7.31 -7.18
CA LYS A 37 -8.53 6.49 -8.38
C LYS A 37 -7.17 6.10 -8.94
N PHE A 38 -6.23 7.05 -9.05
CA PHE A 38 -4.87 6.78 -9.48
C PHE A 38 -4.19 5.78 -8.55
N ASP A 39 -4.31 5.93 -7.23
CA ASP A 39 -3.75 5.00 -6.26
C ASP A 39 -4.30 3.58 -6.45
N VAL A 40 -5.60 3.42 -6.71
CA VAL A 40 -6.19 2.10 -7.01
C VAL A 40 -5.54 1.45 -8.24
N TYR A 41 -5.43 2.18 -9.36
CA TYR A 41 -4.81 1.64 -10.57
C TYR A 41 -3.31 1.39 -10.41
N PHE A 42 -2.61 2.32 -9.78
CA PHE A 42 -1.17 2.23 -9.57
C PHE A 42 -0.82 1.06 -8.65
N LEU A 43 -1.52 0.90 -7.53
CA LEU A 43 -1.34 -0.23 -6.61
C LEU A 43 -1.71 -1.56 -7.26
N GLY A 44 -2.77 -1.59 -8.08
CA GLY A 44 -3.13 -2.77 -8.87
C GLY A 44 -2.03 -3.16 -9.86
N LEU A 45 -1.49 -2.19 -10.61
CA LEU A 45 -0.39 -2.42 -11.54
C LEU A 45 0.87 -2.89 -10.81
N LEU A 46 1.24 -2.22 -9.71
CA LEU A 46 2.39 -2.56 -8.89
C LEU A 46 2.28 -4.00 -8.36
N TYR A 47 1.09 -4.40 -7.91
CA TYR A 47 0.81 -5.76 -7.47
C TYR A 47 1.10 -6.79 -8.58
N TRP A 48 0.62 -6.57 -9.80
CA TRP A 48 0.85 -7.50 -10.90
C TRP A 48 2.33 -7.54 -11.32
N VAL A 49 2.96 -6.37 -11.46
CA VAL A 49 4.37 -6.28 -11.87
C VAL A 49 5.29 -6.97 -10.86
N LEU A 50 5.09 -6.73 -9.56
CA LEU A 50 5.92 -7.35 -8.53
C LEU A 50 5.74 -8.86 -8.46
N ASN A 51 4.50 -9.35 -8.59
CA ASN A 51 4.24 -10.79 -8.63
C ASN A 51 4.91 -11.46 -9.83
N ILE A 52 4.79 -10.88 -11.02
CA ILE A 52 5.44 -11.41 -12.23
C ILE A 52 6.97 -11.41 -12.05
N MET A 53 7.54 -10.32 -11.55
CA MET A 53 8.98 -10.23 -11.26
C MET A 53 9.42 -11.32 -10.28
N SER A 54 8.67 -11.57 -9.21
CA SER A 54 8.98 -12.64 -8.25
C SER A 54 8.97 -14.02 -8.91
N VAL A 55 7.97 -14.33 -9.73
CA VAL A 55 7.91 -15.61 -10.46
C VAL A 55 9.10 -15.76 -11.41
N VAL A 56 9.44 -14.72 -12.17
CA VAL A 56 10.59 -14.73 -13.08
C VAL A 56 11.91 -14.88 -12.33
N SER A 57 12.10 -14.19 -11.21
CA SER A 57 13.31 -14.30 -10.40
C SER A 57 13.49 -15.71 -9.84
N VAL A 58 12.44 -16.33 -9.31
CA VAL A 58 12.48 -17.71 -8.82
C VAL A 58 12.78 -18.69 -9.95
N PHE A 59 12.18 -18.49 -11.13
CA PHE A 59 12.45 -19.32 -12.31
C PHE A 59 13.91 -19.25 -12.74
N VAL A 60 14.48 -18.04 -12.89
CA VAL A 60 15.88 -17.85 -13.27
C VAL A 60 16.84 -18.45 -12.24
N LEU A 61 16.59 -18.24 -10.94
CA LEU A 61 17.39 -18.84 -9.87
C LEU A 61 17.35 -20.36 -9.90
N SER A 62 16.17 -20.95 -10.17
CA SER A 62 16.00 -22.40 -10.27
C SER A 62 16.77 -22.98 -11.46
N VAL A 63 16.76 -22.30 -12.61
CA VAL A 63 17.54 -22.71 -13.80
C VAL A 63 19.04 -22.64 -13.51
N LEU A 64 19.52 -21.54 -12.94
CA LEU A 64 20.94 -21.37 -12.60
C LEU A 64 21.40 -22.42 -11.58
N ALA A 65 20.60 -22.68 -10.54
CA ALA A 65 20.89 -23.72 -9.55
C ALA A 65 20.96 -25.12 -10.18
N THR A 66 20.04 -25.43 -11.11
CA THR A 66 20.02 -26.71 -11.81
C THR A 66 21.25 -26.90 -12.70
N ILE A 67 21.64 -25.87 -13.46
CA ILE A 67 22.84 -25.90 -14.31
C ILE A 67 24.10 -26.10 -13.47
N PHE A 68 24.23 -25.34 -12.36
CA PHE A 68 25.36 -25.48 -11.46
C PHE A 68 25.45 -26.89 -10.88
N LEU A 69 24.32 -27.42 -10.37
CA LEU A 69 24.26 -28.76 -9.78
C LEU A 69 24.61 -29.83 -10.83
N ALA A 70 24.03 -29.77 -12.03
CA ALA A 70 24.33 -30.69 -13.13
C ALA A 70 25.82 -30.71 -13.49
N GLY A 71 26.48 -29.55 -13.51
CA GLY A 71 27.91 -29.45 -13.79
C GLY A 71 28.83 -29.87 -12.63
N THR A 72 28.31 -30.15 -11.43
CA THR A 72 29.10 -30.63 -10.28
C THR A 72 29.12 -32.16 -10.14
N VAL A 73 28.20 -32.86 -10.82
CA VAL A 73 28.11 -34.32 -10.80
C VAL A 73 29.30 -34.94 -11.55
N LYS A 74 29.88 -36.01 -10.99
CA LYS A 74 30.92 -36.80 -11.66
C LYS A 74 30.32 -37.54 -12.86
N TYR A 75 30.91 -37.37 -14.03
CA TYR A 75 30.48 -38.03 -15.25
C TYR A 75 31.30 -39.30 -15.47
N ASN A 76 30.63 -40.45 -15.65
CA ASN A 76 31.31 -41.76 -15.61
C ASN A 76 32.32 -41.99 -16.76
N ASN A 77 32.23 -41.25 -17.88
CA ASN A 77 33.01 -41.51 -19.11
C ASN A 77 33.70 -40.28 -19.73
N GLY A 78 34.06 -39.25 -18.95
CA GLY A 78 34.82 -38.10 -19.49
C GLY A 78 34.57 -36.77 -18.79
N GLU A 79 34.89 -35.66 -19.47
CA GLU A 79 34.54 -34.31 -19.01
C GLU A 79 33.01 -34.11 -19.01
N ASN A 80 32.48 -33.52 -17.95
CA ASN A 80 31.05 -33.31 -17.82
C ASN A 80 30.60 -32.22 -18.81
N PRO A 81 29.70 -32.50 -19.77
CA PRO A 81 29.28 -31.55 -20.80
C PRO A 81 28.46 -30.37 -20.24
N PHE A 82 28.02 -30.46 -18.99
CA PHE A 82 27.26 -29.42 -18.29
C PHE A 82 28.15 -28.48 -17.46
N THR A 83 29.48 -28.60 -17.54
CA THR A 83 30.37 -27.62 -16.89
C THR A 83 30.27 -26.28 -17.61
N SER A 84 29.98 -25.23 -16.86
CA SER A 84 29.98 -23.85 -17.35
C SER A 84 30.95 -22.99 -16.54
N TYR A 85 31.11 -21.72 -16.93
CA TYR A 85 31.85 -20.71 -16.18
C TYR A 85 31.46 -20.65 -14.69
N LEU A 86 30.19 -20.95 -14.36
CA LEU A 86 29.68 -20.99 -12.98
C LEU A 86 30.36 -22.06 -12.10
N ASN A 87 31.01 -23.05 -12.72
CA ASN A 87 31.61 -24.22 -12.07
C ASN A 87 33.15 -24.17 -12.08
N GLU A 88 33.77 -23.08 -12.58
CA GLU A 88 35.23 -22.93 -12.63
C GLU A 88 35.87 -23.05 -11.24
N ASN A 89 35.19 -22.57 -10.19
CA ASN A 89 35.57 -22.76 -8.79
C ASN A 89 34.81 -23.94 -8.16
N ARG A 90 35.15 -25.17 -8.56
CA ARG A 90 34.52 -26.44 -8.11
C ARG A 90 34.49 -26.67 -6.59
N SER A 91 35.23 -25.90 -5.79
CA SER A 91 35.31 -26.07 -4.32
C SER A 91 34.31 -25.23 -3.52
N SER A 92 33.53 -24.37 -4.18
CA SER A 92 32.79 -23.32 -3.50
C SER A 92 31.29 -23.65 -3.34
N ASN A 93 30.95 -24.41 -2.29
CA ASN A 93 29.56 -24.55 -1.81
C ASN A 93 28.92 -23.18 -1.45
N TYR A 94 29.72 -22.13 -1.34
CA TYR A 94 29.29 -20.77 -1.08
C TYR A 94 28.36 -20.21 -2.16
N ILE A 95 28.52 -20.59 -3.44
CA ILE A 95 27.64 -20.15 -4.53
C ILE A 95 26.22 -20.69 -4.31
N LEU A 96 26.11 -21.98 -3.99
CA LEU A 96 24.82 -22.64 -3.74
C LEU A 96 24.15 -22.07 -2.48
N LEU A 97 24.93 -21.87 -1.41
CA LEU A 97 24.44 -21.30 -0.15
C LEU A 97 23.93 -19.86 -0.34
N THR A 98 24.66 -19.03 -1.07
CA THR A 98 24.28 -17.64 -1.35
C THR A 98 23.03 -17.59 -2.23
N ALA A 99 22.91 -18.46 -3.24
CA ALA A 99 21.70 -18.58 -4.06
C ALA A 99 20.49 -19.01 -3.23
N PHE A 100 20.67 -19.96 -2.29
CA PHE A 100 19.60 -20.42 -1.40
C PHE A 100 19.14 -19.30 -0.45
N ILE A 101 20.08 -18.60 0.20
CA ILE A 101 19.79 -17.46 1.07
C ILE A 101 19.04 -16.36 0.30
N ASN A 102 19.52 -15.99 -0.90
CA ASN A 102 18.87 -14.98 -1.73
C ASN A 102 17.47 -15.40 -2.17
N THR A 103 17.25 -16.69 -2.45
CA THR A 103 15.92 -17.21 -2.81
C THR A 103 14.96 -17.07 -1.63
N ILE A 104 15.37 -17.44 -0.41
CA ILE A 104 14.55 -17.29 0.79
C ILE A 104 14.23 -15.82 1.07
N ILE A 105 15.24 -14.93 1.04
CA ILE A 105 15.04 -13.49 1.28
C ILE A 105 14.09 -12.91 0.24
N THR A 106 14.26 -13.27 -1.04
CA THR A 106 13.39 -12.81 -2.14
C THR A 106 11.97 -13.33 -1.97
N PHE A 107 11.81 -14.59 -1.57
CA PHE A 107 10.49 -15.19 -1.33
C PHE A 107 9.76 -14.51 -0.17
N VAL A 108 10.44 -14.31 0.96
CA VAL A 108 9.87 -13.63 2.14
C VAL A 108 9.53 -12.17 1.79
N SER A 109 10.43 -11.46 1.11
CA SER A 109 10.22 -10.06 0.71
C SER A 109 9.07 -9.91 -0.29
N GLY A 110 8.97 -10.81 -1.27
CA GLY A 110 7.88 -10.86 -2.24
C GLY A 110 6.54 -11.15 -1.57
N THR A 111 6.50 -12.15 -0.69
CA THR A 111 5.29 -12.52 0.07
C THR A 111 4.83 -11.38 0.99
N LEU A 112 5.74 -10.72 1.70
CA LEU A 112 5.39 -9.60 2.56
C LEU A 112 4.89 -8.40 1.74
N SER A 113 5.57 -8.09 0.63
CA SER A 113 5.17 -7.03 -0.28
C SER A 113 3.78 -7.28 -0.87
N PHE A 114 3.45 -8.53 -1.21
CA PHE A 114 2.13 -8.94 -1.65
C PHE A 114 1.04 -8.55 -0.65
N PHE A 115 1.19 -8.93 0.62
CA PHE A 115 0.20 -8.60 1.64
C PHE A 115 0.09 -7.09 1.89
N VAL A 116 1.22 -6.38 1.94
CA VAL A 116 1.24 -4.93 2.17
C VAL A 116 0.56 -4.17 1.03
N ILE A 117 0.87 -4.52 -0.22
CA ILE A 117 0.30 -3.87 -1.40
C ILE A 117 -1.18 -4.21 -1.51
N ASN A 118 -1.57 -5.47 -1.28
CA ASN A 118 -2.97 -5.87 -1.30
C ASN A 118 -3.78 -5.11 -0.23
N ALA A 119 -3.26 -5.00 0.99
CA ALA A 119 -3.92 -4.23 2.05
C ALA A 119 -4.10 -2.76 1.66
N LYS A 120 -3.07 -2.14 1.08
CA LYS A 120 -3.16 -0.76 0.57
C LYS A 120 -4.18 -0.64 -0.57
N TYR A 121 -4.17 -1.58 -1.52
CA TYR A 121 -5.07 -1.61 -2.65
C TYR A 121 -6.53 -1.71 -2.21
N VAL A 122 -6.85 -2.66 -1.31
CA VAL A 122 -8.19 -2.83 -0.75
C VAL A 122 -8.64 -1.55 -0.05
N ASN A 123 -7.76 -0.91 0.75
CA ASN A 123 -8.09 0.33 1.42
C ASN A 123 -8.36 1.50 0.44
N SER A 124 -7.53 1.68 -0.59
CA SER A 124 -7.75 2.71 -1.62
C SER A 124 -9.04 2.44 -2.41
N LYS A 125 -9.37 1.17 -2.68
CA LYS A 125 -10.61 0.78 -3.36
C LYS A 125 -11.84 1.09 -2.51
N ASP A 126 -11.81 0.77 -1.22
CA ASP A 126 -12.88 1.11 -0.27
C ASP A 126 -13.07 2.63 -0.15
N GLN A 127 -11.98 3.39 -0.06
CA GLN A 127 -12.04 4.87 -0.07
C GLN A 127 -12.67 5.41 -1.35
N TYR A 128 -12.30 4.88 -2.52
CA TYR A 128 -12.88 5.27 -3.80
C TYR A 128 -14.38 5.03 -3.85
N GLN A 129 -14.84 3.83 -3.44
CA GLN A 129 -16.27 3.48 -3.41
C GLN A 129 -17.07 4.39 -2.46
N LYS A 130 -16.51 4.69 -1.28
CA LYS A 130 -17.13 5.63 -0.33
C LYS A 130 -17.23 7.04 -0.90
N LEU A 131 -16.20 7.54 -1.56
CA LEU A 131 -16.21 8.85 -2.22
C LEU A 131 -17.24 8.91 -3.34
N GLU A 132 -17.37 7.84 -4.13
CA GLU A 132 -18.33 7.72 -5.21
C GLU A 132 -19.78 7.72 -4.67
N LEU A 133 -20.02 6.96 -3.61
CA LEU A 133 -21.32 6.95 -2.92
C LEU A 133 -21.67 8.32 -2.34
N GLU A 134 -20.72 9.01 -1.69
CA GLU A 134 -20.97 10.36 -1.15
C GLU A 134 -21.35 11.35 -2.27
N LYS A 135 -20.74 11.22 -3.46
CA LYS A 135 -21.11 12.04 -4.61
C LYS A 135 -22.50 11.70 -5.15
N MET A 136 -22.88 10.42 -5.17
CA MET A 136 -24.25 10.03 -5.51
C MET A 136 -25.27 10.64 -4.53
N LEU A 137 -24.98 10.67 -3.23
CA LEU A 137 -25.83 11.31 -2.22
C LEU A 137 -25.96 12.82 -2.46
N PHE A 138 -24.83 13.49 -2.77
CA PHE A 138 -24.81 14.91 -3.09
C PHE A 138 -25.63 15.23 -4.36
N ASP A 139 -25.42 14.47 -5.44
CA ASP A 139 -26.11 14.68 -6.71
C ASP A 139 -27.62 14.36 -6.61
N SER A 140 -27.98 13.38 -5.78
CA SER A 140 -29.38 13.01 -5.52
C SER A 140 -30.06 13.93 -4.49
N ASN A 141 -29.32 14.83 -3.85
CA ASN A 141 -29.83 15.77 -2.84
C ASN A 141 -30.58 15.10 -1.67
N ILE A 142 -30.07 13.95 -1.21
CA ILE A 142 -30.68 13.14 -0.15
C ILE A 142 -29.89 13.22 1.16
N ASP A 143 -30.52 12.76 2.24
CA ASP A 143 -29.94 12.66 3.58
C ASP A 143 -29.34 13.99 4.08
N VAL A 144 -28.03 14.04 4.34
CA VAL A 144 -27.33 15.21 4.90
C VAL A 144 -27.33 16.42 3.98
N TYR A 145 -27.68 16.24 2.70
CA TYR A 145 -27.74 17.31 1.70
C TYR A 145 -29.13 17.93 1.54
N LYS A 146 -30.17 17.28 2.08
CA LYS A 146 -31.56 17.70 1.90
C LYS A 146 -31.81 19.08 2.52
N ASN A 147 -32.56 19.92 1.80
CA ASN A 147 -32.99 21.27 2.24
C ASN A 147 -31.85 22.24 2.60
N LYS A 148 -30.65 22.03 2.07
CA LYS A 148 -29.50 22.94 2.27
C LYS A 148 -29.27 23.86 1.09
N ASP A 149 -28.60 24.98 1.34
CA ASP A 149 -28.09 25.83 0.26
C ASP A 149 -26.93 25.13 -0.49
N GLN A 150 -26.75 25.49 -1.76
CA GLN A 150 -25.74 24.87 -2.62
C GLN A 150 -24.32 24.98 -2.04
N LYS A 151 -23.96 26.14 -1.48
CA LYS A 151 -22.64 26.34 -0.86
C LYS A 151 -22.43 25.46 0.36
N GLU A 152 -23.49 25.24 1.13
CA GLU A 152 -23.45 24.40 2.33
C GLU A 152 -23.28 22.92 1.95
N LYS A 153 -23.99 22.45 0.92
CA LYS A 153 -23.82 21.08 0.40
C LYS A 153 -22.40 20.84 -0.08
N GLU A 154 -21.85 21.78 -0.82
CA GLU A 154 -20.48 21.71 -1.33
C GLU A 154 -19.43 21.62 -0.21
N TYR A 155 -19.60 22.43 0.85
CA TYR A 155 -18.75 22.35 2.04
C TYR A 155 -18.85 20.99 2.75
N ILE A 156 -20.07 20.47 2.91
CA ILE A 156 -20.31 19.16 3.53
C ILE A 156 -19.65 18.04 2.72
N LEU A 157 -19.80 18.07 1.38
CA LEU A 157 -19.16 17.11 0.48
C LEU A 157 -17.63 17.12 0.65
N TYR A 158 -17.01 18.31 0.63
CA TYR A 158 -15.58 18.44 0.84
C TYR A 158 -15.14 17.90 2.21
N LYS A 159 -15.84 18.30 3.29
CA LYS A 159 -15.55 17.86 4.66
C LYS A 159 -15.61 16.34 4.79
N ARG A 160 -16.66 15.70 4.29
CA ARG A 160 -16.84 14.24 4.37
C ARG A 160 -15.82 13.50 3.50
N SER A 161 -15.45 14.06 2.35
CA SER A 161 -14.41 13.50 1.49
C SER A 161 -13.05 13.46 2.19
N ILE A 162 -12.67 14.53 2.91
CA ILE A 162 -11.48 14.53 3.75
C ILE A 162 -11.55 13.46 4.85
N GLN A 163 -12.71 13.32 5.50
CA GLN A 163 -12.90 12.32 6.53
C GLN A 163 -12.75 10.89 5.98
N ILE A 164 -13.27 10.61 4.78
CA ILE A 164 -13.13 9.31 4.12
C ILE A 164 -11.66 8.96 3.86
N ILE A 165 -10.88 9.92 3.35
CA ILE A 165 -9.44 9.71 3.11
C ILE A 165 -8.68 9.51 4.43
N ASN A 166 -8.95 10.35 5.42
CA ASN A 166 -8.21 10.38 6.68
C ASN A 166 -8.76 9.44 7.77
N TYR A 167 -9.80 8.64 7.47
CA TYR A 167 -10.46 7.78 8.45
C TYR A 167 -9.48 6.88 9.22
N ASN A 168 -8.48 6.31 8.52
CA ASN A 168 -7.46 5.48 9.14
C ASN A 168 -6.48 6.26 10.04
N ARG A 169 -6.26 7.55 9.79
CA ARG A 169 -5.44 8.41 10.65
C ARG A 169 -6.16 8.66 11.97
N TYR A 170 -7.41 9.10 11.90
CA TYR A 170 -8.22 9.37 13.07
C TYR A 170 -8.48 8.12 13.93
N ARG A 171 -8.71 6.95 13.30
CA ARG A 171 -8.88 5.69 14.03
C ARG A 171 -7.62 5.28 14.80
N LYS A 172 -6.42 5.44 14.22
CA LYS A 172 -5.15 5.15 14.91
C LYS A 172 -4.92 6.11 16.08
N ASP A 173 -5.15 7.40 15.88
CA ASP A 173 -4.98 8.40 16.95
C ASP A 173 -5.94 8.15 18.12
N THR A 174 -7.18 7.72 17.83
CA THR A 174 -8.18 7.36 18.85
C THR A 174 -7.79 6.11 19.63
N LEU A 175 -7.25 5.08 18.97
CA LEU A 175 -6.79 3.87 19.66
C LEU A 175 -5.55 4.16 20.52
N ILE A 176 -4.61 4.98 20.02
CA ILE A 176 -3.42 5.40 20.77
C ILE A 176 -3.81 6.24 21.99
N SER A 177 -4.81 7.12 21.87
CA SER A 177 -5.28 7.90 23.00
C SER A 177 -5.93 7.01 24.06
N MET A 178 -6.77 6.05 23.67
CA MET A 178 -7.37 5.06 24.59
C MET A 178 -6.29 4.25 25.35
N VAL A 179 -5.28 3.73 24.65
CA VAL A 179 -4.16 2.99 25.29
C VAL A 179 -3.32 3.85 26.24
N LYS A 180 -3.21 5.16 25.97
CA LYS A 180 -2.52 6.09 26.88
C LYS A 180 -3.33 6.42 28.13
N VAL A 181 -4.66 6.40 28.05
CA VAL A 181 -5.54 6.58 29.22
C VAL A 181 -5.38 5.41 30.19
N ASP A 182 -5.28 4.18 29.68
CA ASP A 182 -5.13 2.97 30.50
C ASP A 182 -3.75 2.86 31.19
N LYS A 183 -2.74 3.61 30.72
CA LYS A 183 -1.38 3.63 31.28
C LYS A 183 -1.10 4.80 32.23
N LYS A 184 -2.12 5.51 32.73
CA LYS A 184 -1.89 6.49 33.79
C LYS A 184 -1.40 5.77 35.06
N PRO A 185 -0.29 6.19 35.67
CA PRO A 185 0.25 5.52 36.85
C PRO A 185 -0.74 5.63 38.00
N GLU A 186 -0.95 4.50 38.69
CA GLU A 186 -1.61 4.47 40.00
C GLU A 186 -1.01 5.58 40.86
N VAL A 187 -1.84 6.57 41.18
CA VAL A 187 -1.51 7.59 42.15
C VAL A 187 -1.29 6.86 43.47
N LYS A 188 -0.03 6.73 43.90
CA LYS A 188 0.29 6.34 45.26
C LYS A 188 -0.31 7.40 46.19
N THR A 189 -1.48 7.10 46.73
CA THR A 189 -2.13 7.88 47.77
C THR A 189 -1.15 7.99 48.93
N LYS A 190 -0.65 9.20 49.18
CA LYS A 190 0.13 9.49 50.38
C LYS A 190 -0.79 9.26 51.58
N GLU A 191 -0.44 8.32 52.44
CA GLU A 191 -1.05 8.17 53.77
C GLU A 191 -0.87 9.49 54.53
N SER A 192 -1.98 10.18 54.78
CA SER A 192 -2.10 11.25 55.76
C SER A 192 -2.11 10.60 57.14
N LYS A 193 -0.99 10.64 57.87
CA LYS A 193 -1.00 10.46 59.32
C LYS A 193 -1.37 11.79 59.96
N THR A 194 -2.67 11.99 60.15
CA THR A 194 -3.22 12.87 61.17
C THR A 194 -3.30 12.03 62.44
N ASN A 195 -2.60 12.43 63.50
CA ASN A 195 -2.91 12.02 64.87
C ASN A 195 -2.39 13.13 65.79
N ASP A 196 -3.21 14.18 65.92
CA ASP A 196 -3.29 14.97 67.13
C ASP A 196 -4.63 14.63 67.79
N SER A 197 -4.57 14.04 68.99
CA SER A 197 -5.49 14.35 70.09
C SER A 197 -5.04 13.66 71.38
N GLU A 198 -4.51 14.47 72.29
CA GLU A 198 -4.91 14.58 73.70
C GLU A 198 -5.07 13.29 74.53
N LYS A 199 -4.09 13.01 75.40
CA LYS A 199 -4.16 13.24 76.85
C LYS A 199 -2.86 12.86 77.56
#